data_AF-A0A1Y1VP86-F1
#
_entry.id   AF-A0A1Y1VP86-F1
#
_cell.length_a   1.000
_cell.length_b   1.000
_cell.length_c   1.000
_cell.angle_alpha   90.00
_cell.angle_beta   90.00
_cell.angle_gamma   90.00
#
_symmetry.space_group_name_H-M   'P 1'
#
loop_
_entity.id
_entity.type
_entity.pdbx_description
1 polymer ?
#
loop_
_entity_poly.entity_id
_entity_poly.type
_entity_poly.pdbx_seq_one_letter_code
_entity_poly.pdbx_strand_id
1 'polypeptide(L)'
;MPMFIEIPDEKDNKKVYISMAHSYNDFKKYNYITFEHLRKNIYTSYKCTSDSQCLTNKCIEGVCIFNEENPTEYCTDIYINLLLRSSFMHCGKVMGDLCEKNAECASRVCNPYTKTCGHPPLGPSDSDLANGLRNFAYLEIDIFIIYFILRCFIKPIIKYIFKITFERKNKKSEFFLFISYEALLTMKFILKPLLFLDIVICLKSAVKQTLKNIEIIFVDDIITVEYARGTNKSNGYVNLKHKKHYGSIYDSIWRREFLNNHNVRFNEERWEGKDVRFRKDCYKFKPKVLKLSDQGIYYYYNM
;
A
#
# COMPACT_ATOMS: atom_id res chain seq x y z
N MET A 1 -11.98 -8.73 -9.94
CA MET A 1 -12.48 -8.19 -8.66
C MET A 1 -13.25 -9.31 -7.97
N PRO A 2 -13.28 -9.44 -6.64
CA PRO A 2 -14.24 -10.35 -5.98
C PRO A 2 -15.65 -10.02 -6.47
N MET A 3 -16.45 -11.04 -6.75
CA MET A 3 -17.77 -10.90 -7.39
C MET A 3 -18.91 -10.92 -6.38
N PHE A 4 -18.63 -11.38 -5.16
CA PHE A 4 -19.49 -11.27 -4.00
C PHE A 4 -18.69 -10.71 -2.81
N ILE A 5 -19.39 -10.01 -1.93
CA ILE A 5 -18.92 -9.57 -0.62
C ILE A 5 -19.96 -9.96 0.43
N GLU A 6 -19.53 -10.52 1.55
CA GLU A 6 -20.40 -10.75 2.70
C GLU A 6 -20.33 -9.52 3.61
N ILE A 7 -21.45 -9.06 4.17
CA ILE A 7 -21.47 -7.99 5.16
C ILE A 7 -22.46 -8.43 6.26
N PRO A 8 -22.03 -8.52 7.53
CA PRO A 8 -22.94 -8.80 8.65
C PRO A 8 -23.88 -7.62 8.91
N ASP A 9 -25.11 -7.92 9.32
CA ASP A 9 -26.01 -6.93 9.89
C ASP A 9 -25.83 -6.76 11.41
N GLU A 10 -26.63 -5.89 12.02
CA GLU A 10 -26.53 -5.51 13.44
C GLU A 10 -26.86 -6.65 14.42
N LYS A 11 -27.24 -7.82 13.90
CA LYS A 11 -27.49 -9.05 14.64
C LYS A 11 -26.52 -10.18 14.24
N ASP A 12 -25.40 -9.82 13.61
CA ASP A 12 -24.37 -10.72 13.05
C ASP A 12 -24.88 -11.70 11.96
N ASN A 13 -26.02 -11.42 11.33
CA ASN A 13 -26.45 -12.21 10.17
C ASN A 13 -25.65 -11.78 8.93
N LYS A 14 -24.86 -12.68 8.38
CA LYS A 14 -24.12 -12.44 7.13
C LYS A 14 -25.07 -12.30 5.94
N LYS A 15 -25.07 -11.14 5.28
CA LYS A 15 -25.75 -10.91 4.00
C LYS A 15 -24.72 -10.92 2.88
N VAL A 16 -25.04 -11.61 1.78
CA VAL A 16 -24.17 -11.70 0.60
C VAL A 16 -24.65 -10.68 -0.44
N TYR A 17 -23.74 -9.83 -0.89
CA TYR A 17 -23.96 -8.82 -1.92
C TYR A 17 -23.12 -9.13 -3.16
N ILE A 18 -23.65 -8.88 -4.34
CA ILE A 18 -22.90 -8.84 -5.60
C ILE A 18 -22.11 -7.53 -5.60
N SER A 19 -20.78 -7.65 -5.60
CA SER A 19 -19.84 -6.52 -5.55
C SER A 19 -19.40 -6.02 -6.93
N MET A 20 -19.67 -6.79 -7.98
CA MET A 20 -19.42 -6.39 -9.36
C MET A 20 -20.61 -5.58 -9.88
N ALA A 21 -20.35 -4.38 -10.39
CA ALA A 21 -21.35 -3.53 -11.02
C ALA A 21 -20.83 -3.00 -12.37
N HIS A 22 -21.77 -2.63 -13.25
CA HIS A 22 -21.47 -2.19 -14.61
C HIS A 22 -22.10 -0.82 -14.91
N SER A 23 -21.52 -0.10 -15.87
CA SER A 23 -22.22 0.97 -16.57
C SER A 23 -23.40 0.39 -17.34
N TYR A 24 -24.58 1.02 -17.22
CA TYR A 24 -25.79 0.57 -17.91
C TYR A 24 -25.64 0.59 -19.45
N ASN A 25 -24.87 1.56 -19.97
CA ASN A 25 -24.57 1.67 -21.39
C ASN A 25 -23.67 0.52 -21.88
N ASP A 26 -22.66 0.15 -21.10
CA ASP A 26 -21.79 -1.00 -21.43
C ASP A 26 -22.56 -2.32 -21.33
N PHE A 27 -23.40 -2.48 -20.30
CA PHE A 27 -24.29 -3.63 -20.17
C PHE A 27 -25.19 -3.79 -21.41
N LYS A 28 -25.88 -2.73 -21.84
CA LYS A 28 -26.72 -2.75 -23.05
C LYS A 28 -25.93 -3.00 -24.33
N LYS A 29 -24.72 -2.47 -24.45
CA LYS A 29 -23.88 -2.59 -25.66
C LYS A 29 -23.29 -3.98 -25.83
N TYR A 30 -22.80 -4.58 -24.74
CA TYR A 30 -22.09 -5.86 -24.79
C TYR A 30 -22.97 -7.06 -24.43
N ASN A 31 -24.19 -6.83 -23.90
CA ASN A 31 -25.12 -7.85 -23.42
C ASN A 31 -24.39 -8.89 -22.56
N TYR A 32 -23.71 -8.42 -21.50
CA TYR A 32 -22.83 -9.26 -20.68
C TYR A 32 -23.58 -10.48 -20.17
N ILE A 33 -23.25 -11.64 -20.72
CA ILE A 33 -23.76 -12.93 -20.28
C ILE A 33 -23.26 -13.13 -18.85
N THR A 34 -24.18 -13.19 -17.88
CA THR A 34 -23.90 -13.25 -16.42
C THR A 34 -23.34 -14.59 -15.93
N PHE A 35 -22.66 -15.34 -16.81
CA PHE A 35 -22.05 -16.63 -16.55
C PHE A 35 -20.57 -16.60 -16.95
N GLU A 36 -19.68 -16.70 -15.97
CA GLU A 36 -18.27 -17.00 -16.24
C GLU A 36 -17.99 -18.49 -16.06
N HIS A 37 -17.33 -19.08 -17.05
CA HIS A 37 -16.79 -20.43 -16.95
C HIS A 37 -15.44 -20.41 -16.22
N LEU A 38 -15.47 -20.36 -14.88
CA LEU A 38 -14.25 -20.29 -14.07
C LEU A 38 -13.36 -21.55 -14.22
N ARG A 39 -13.95 -22.76 -14.32
CA ARG A 39 -13.33 -24.05 -14.70
C ARG A 39 -14.42 -24.99 -15.25
N LYS A 40 -14.03 -26.11 -15.90
CA LYS A 40 -14.97 -27.18 -16.31
C LYS A 40 -15.88 -27.55 -15.12
N ASN A 41 -17.19 -27.42 -15.32
CA ASN A 41 -18.30 -27.74 -14.39
C ASN A 41 -18.59 -26.77 -13.23
N ILE A 42 -17.93 -25.60 -13.13
CA ILE A 42 -18.35 -24.54 -12.18
C ILE A 42 -19.05 -23.42 -12.94
N TYR A 43 -20.32 -23.19 -12.57
CA TYR A 43 -21.15 -22.08 -13.01
C TYR A 43 -21.39 -21.15 -11.83
N THR A 44 -20.94 -19.91 -11.96
CA THR A 44 -21.34 -18.77 -11.13
C THR A 44 -22.32 -17.92 -11.94
N SER A 45 -23.43 -17.53 -11.32
CA SER A 45 -24.38 -16.59 -11.90
C SER A 45 -24.39 -15.33 -11.05
N TYR A 46 -24.21 -14.17 -11.68
CA TYR A 46 -24.22 -12.87 -11.02
C TYR A 46 -25.58 -12.17 -11.16
N LYS A 47 -26.64 -12.97 -11.38
CA LYS A 47 -27.98 -12.43 -11.63
C LYS A 47 -28.63 -11.96 -10.33
N CYS A 48 -28.83 -10.65 -10.19
CA CYS A 48 -29.62 -10.08 -9.11
C CYS A 48 -31.13 -10.23 -9.37
N THR A 49 -31.92 -10.21 -8.31
CA THR A 49 -33.40 -10.23 -8.32
C THR A 49 -34.03 -9.05 -7.58
N SER A 50 -33.23 -8.31 -6.79
CA SER A 50 -33.62 -7.10 -6.08
C SER A 50 -32.41 -6.19 -5.88
N ASP A 51 -32.65 -4.89 -5.71
CA ASP A 51 -31.59 -3.89 -5.44
C ASP A 51 -30.74 -4.26 -4.23
N SER A 52 -31.36 -4.81 -3.18
CA SER A 52 -30.72 -5.23 -1.93
C SER A 52 -29.66 -6.32 -2.07
N GLN A 53 -29.58 -7.00 -3.22
CA GLN A 53 -28.51 -7.97 -3.51
C GLN A 53 -27.29 -7.30 -4.15
N CYS A 54 -27.37 -6.07 -4.63
CA CYS A 54 -26.27 -5.33 -5.24
C CYS A 54 -25.59 -4.44 -4.20
N LEU A 55 -24.26 -4.41 -4.17
CA LEU A 55 -23.51 -3.48 -3.30
C LEU A 55 -23.82 -2.00 -3.63
N THR A 56 -24.14 -1.71 -4.89
CA THR A 56 -24.60 -0.40 -5.37
C THR A 56 -26.08 -0.09 -5.08
N ASN A 57 -26.82 -1.05 -4.50
CA ASN A 57 -28.26 -0.97 -4.28
C ASN A 57 -29.04 -0.58 -5.56
N LYS A 58 -28.68 -1.15 -6.72
CA LYS A 58 -29.38 -0.95 -8.00
C LYS A 58 -29.23 -2.17 -8.92
N CYS A 59 -30.33 -2.89 -9.13
CA CYS A 59 -30.45 -4.09 -9.95
C CYS A 59 -31.36 -3.82 -11.14
N ILE A 60 -30.83 -3.84 -12.37
CA ILE A 60 -31.63 -3.66 -13.59
C ILE A 60 -31.43 -4.85 -14.52
N GLU A 61 -32.54 -5.43 -15.00
CA GLU A 61 -32.57 -6.59 -15.90
C GLU A 61 -31.79 -7.82 -15.37
N GLY A 62 -31.56 -7.86 -14.06
CA GLY A 62 -30.78 -8.88 -13.37
C GLY A 62 -29.27 -8.62 -13.30
N VAL A 63 -28.80 -7.42 -13.63
CA VAL A 63 -27.40 -7.01 -13.45
C VAL A 63 -27.31 -5.85 -12.47
N CYS A 64 -26.32 -5.90 -11.59
CA CYS A 64 -26.00 -4.77 -10.72
C CYS A 64 -25.34 -3.65 -11.52
N ILE A 65 -25.88 -2.44 -11.42
CA ILE A 65 -25.35 -1.26 -12.12
C ILE A 65 -24.88 -0.21 -11.12
N PHE A 66 -24.03 0.71 -11.58
CA PHE A 66 -23.65 1.87 -10.77
C PHE A 66 -24.88 2.74 -10.46
N ASN A 67 -24.93 3.28 -9.25
CA ASN A 67 -26.07 4.03 -8.74
C ASN A 67 -25.68 5.49 -8.52
N GLU A 68 -26.06 6.35 -9.46
CA GLU A 68 -25.76 7.79 -9.42
C GLU A 68 -26.45 8.53 -8.26
N GLU A 69 -27.60 8.02 -7.79
CA GLU A 69 -28.35 8.60 -6.66
C GLU A 69 -27.71 8.25 -5.30
N ASN A 70 -27.01 7.11 -5.22
CA ASN A 70 -26.30 6.67 -4.03
C ASN A 70 -24.93 6.05 -4.41
N PRO A 71 -23.95 6.90 -4.77
CA PRO A 71 -22.68 6.43 -5.30
C PRO A 71 -21.87 5.66 -4.25
N THR A 72 -21.49 4.44 -4.64
CA THR A 72 -20.59 3.59 -3.85
C THR A 72 -19.18 4.16 -3.91
N GLU A 73 -18.62 4.44 -2.73
CA GLU A 73 -17.25 4.91 -2.57
C GLU A 73 -16.35 3.72 -2.23
N TYR A 74 -15.34 3.52 -3.06
CA TYR A 74 -14.32 2.50 -2.90
C TYR A 74 -13.04 3.17 -2.39
N CYS A 75 -12.42 2.59 -1.36
CA CYS A 75 -11.14 3.05 -0.84
C CYS A 75 -10.08 1.99 -1.11
N THR A 76 -8.90 2.41 -1.56
CA THR A 76 -7.77 1.52 -1.86
C THR A 76 -6.45 2.21 -1.53
N ASP A 77 -5.42 1.42 -1.23
CA ASP A 77 -4.07 1.95 -1.02
C ASP A 77 -3.37 2.22 -2.35
N ILE A 78 -2.80 3.42 -2.47
CA ILE A 78 -1.97 3.82 -3.60
C ILE A 78 -0.51 3.87 -3.16
N TYR A 79 0.31 3.03 -3.77
CA TYR A 79 1.75 2.95 -3.52
C TYR A 79 2.49 4.03 -4.31
N ILE A 80 3.16 4.96 -3.63
CA ILE A 80 3.91 6.06 -4.24
C ILE A 80 5.32 5.61 -4.64
N ASN A 81 5.97 4.77 -3.84
CA ASN A 81 7.37 4.40 -4.03
C ASN A 81 7.65 2.95 -3.59
N LEU A 82 8.12 2.11 -4.51
CA LEU A 82 8.50 0.72 -4.22
C LEU A 82 9.63 0.60 -3.19
N LEU A 83 10.58 1.55 -3.16
CA LEU A 83 11.76 1.47 -2.29
C LEU A 83 11.47 1.85 -0.83
N LEU A 84 10.55 2.80 -0.60
CA LEU A 84 10.24 3.32 0.73
C LEU A 84 8.93 2.80 1.34
N ARG A 85 8.19 1.92 0.62
CA ARG A 85 6.90 1.36 1.06
C ARG A 85 5.87 2.42 1.49
N SER A 86 5.95 3.63 0.93
CA SER A 86 4.96 4.66 1.18
C SER A 86 3.69 4.38 0.38
N SER A 87 2.64 3.96 1.07
CA SER A 87 1.27 3.97 0.57
C SER A 87 0.44 5.07 1.24
N PHE A 88 -0.63 5.48 0.58
CA PHE A 88 -1.71 6.26 1.20
C PHE A 88 -3.04 5.71 0.70
N MET A 89 -4.00 5.63 1.62
CA MET A 89 -5.39 5.32 1.27
C MET A 89 -5.97 6.49 0.47
N HIS A 90 -6.67 6.17 -0.61
CA HIS A 90 -7.44 7.11 -1.42
C HIS A 90 -8.82 6.52 -1.68
N CYS A 91 -9.85 7.36 -1.55
CA CYS A 91 -11.25 6.97 -1.74
C CYS A 91 -11.83 7.68 -2.97
N GLY A 92 -12.76 7.03 -3.66
CA GLY A 92 -13.43 7.57 -4.83
C GLY A 92 -14.32 6.56 -5.52
N LYS A 93 -14.61 6.80 -6.80
CA LYS A 93 -15.35 5.89 -7.66
C LYS A 93 -14.66 4.54 -7.80
N VAL A 94 -15.47 3.49 -7.88
CA VAL A 94 -15.03 2.10 -8.00
C VAL A 94 -14.52 1.79 -9.42
N MET A 95 -13.72 0.73 -9.56
CA MET A 95 -13.22 0.27 -10.86
C MET A 95 -14.37 -0.01 -11.84
N GLY A 96 -14.27 0.48 -13.08
CA GLY A 96 -15.29 0.37 -14.12
C GLY A 96 -16.33 1.50 -14.14
N ASP A 97 -16.44 2.30 -13.08
CA ASP A 97 -17.36 3.45 -13.02
C ASP A 97 -16.86 4.64 -13.86
N LEU A 98 -17.76 5.53 -14.30
CA LEU A 98 -17.47 6.63 -15.22
C LEU A 98 -16.68 7.76 -14.55
N CYS A 99 -15.68 8.31 -15.23
CA CYS A 99 -14.81 9.37 -14.71
C CYS A 99 -14.36 10.36 -15.79
N GLU A 100 -14.13 11.61 -15.40
CA GLU A 100 -13.45 12.61 -16.24
C GLU A 100 -11.98 12.76 -15.86
N LYS A 101 -11.67 12.67 -14.57
CA LYS A 101 -10.37 12.97 -13.96
C LYS A 101 -9.88 11.83 -13.10
N ASN A 102 -8.58 11.62 -13.08
CA ASN A 102 -7.90 10.65 -12.21
C ASN A 102 -8.33 10.76 -10.73
N ALA A 103 -8.48 11.98 -10.20
CA ALA A 103 -8.84 12.21 -8.80
C ALA A 103 -10.25 11.71 -8.41
N GLU A 104 -11.16 11.47 -9.37
CA GLU A 104 -12.47 10.89 -9.05
C GLU A 104 -12.38 9.39 -8.71
N CYS A 105 -11.37 8.69 -9.22
CA CYS A 105 -11.24 7.25 -9.08
C CYS A 105 -10.46 6.89 -7.82
N ALA A 106 -10.92 5.88 -7.09
CA ALA A 106 -10.22 5.33 -5.93
C ALA A 106 -8.75 4.99 -6.25
N SER A 107 -8.51 4.42 -7.43
CA SER A 107 -7.19 4.05 -7.98
C SER A 107 -6.28 5.22 -8.38
N ARG A 108 -6.82 6.45 -8.43
CA ARG A 108 -6.26 7.62 -9.14
C ARG A 108 -5.94 7.37 -10.63
N VAL A 109 -6.60 6.40 -11.27
CA VAL A 109 -6.46 6.08 -12.69
C VAL A 109 -7.82 6.18 -13.36
N CYS A 110 -8.03 7.19 -14.20
CA CYS A 110 -9.15 7.31 -15.11
C CYS A 110 -8.66 7.03 -16.54
N ASN A 111 -9.22 6.02 -17.21
CA ASN A 111 -8.81 5.66 -18.56
C ASN A 111 -9.31 6.74 -19.55
N PRO A 112 -8.41 7.44 -20.30
CA PRO A 112 -8.81 8.56 -21.13
C PRO A 112 -9.69 8.17 -22.32
N TYR A 113 -9.62 6.90 -22.77
CA TYR A 113 -10.36 6.38 -23.93
C TYR A 113 -11.75 5.86 -23.56
N THR A 114 -11.86 5.07 -22.48
CA THR A 114 -13.14 4.50 -22.04
C THR A 114 -13.90 5.40 -21.08
N LYS A 115 -13.25 6.45 -20.54
CA LYS A 115 -13.80 7.31 -19.47
C LYS A 115 -14.25 6.53 -18.24
N THR A 116 -13.54 5.47 -17.90
CA THR A 116 -13.83 4.62 -16.73
C THR A 116 -12.63 4.45 -15.81
N CYS A 117 -12.91 4.26 -14.51
CA CYS A 117 -11.89 4.08 -13.49
C CYS A 117 -11.15 2.76 -13.67
N GLY A 118 -9.84 2.84 -13.86
CA GLY A 118 -8.95 1.70 -14.00
C GLY A 118 -8.59 1.05 -12.66
N HIS A 119 -7.91 -0.10 -12.73
CA HIS A 119 -7.29 -0.72 -11.56
C HIS A 119 -6.27 0.20 -10.89
N PRO A 120 -6.09 0.13 -9.55
CA PRO A 120 -4.95 0.75 -8.90
C PRO A 120 -3.64 0.20 -9.49
N PRO A 121 -2.53 0.97 -9.45
CA PRO A 121 -1.23 0.44 -9.80
C PRO A 121 -0.94 -0.81 -8.95
N LEU A 122 -0.34 -1.83 -9.56
CA LEU A 122 -0.01 -3.08 -8.85
C LEU A 122 0.82 -2.74 -7.61
N GLY A 123 0.34 -3.20 -6.44
CA GLY A 123 1.09 -3.11 -5.20
C GLY A 123 2.42 -3.88 -5.33
N PRO A 124 3.47 -3.46 -4.62
CA PRO A 124 4.76 -4.13 -4.67
C PRO A 124 4.61 -5.60 -4.25
N SER A 125 5.06 -6.51 -5.10
CA SER A 125 5.13 -7.92 -4.77
C SER A 125 6.23 -8.19 -3.73
N ASP A 126 6.16 -9.31 -3.00
CA ASP A 126 7.25 -9.72 -2.12
C ASP A 126 8.58 -9.92 -2.90
N SER A 127 8.51 -10.27 -4.18
CA SER A 127 9.65 -10.29 -5.10
C SER A 127 10.25 -8.90 -5.37
N ASP A 128 9.44 -7.84 -5.42
CA ASP A 128 9.95 -6.48 -5.63
C ASP A 128 10.71 -5.97 -4.41
N LEU A 129 10.29 -6.35 -3.20
CA LEU A 129 11.09 -6.13 -1.99
C LEU A 129 12.43 -6.86 -2.09
N ALA A 130 12.43 -8.15 -2.44
CA ALA A 130 13.66 -8.94 -2.52
C ALA A 130 14.63 -8.36 -3.56
N ASN A 131 14.13 -7.93 -4.73
CA ASN A 131 14.91 -7.26 -5.75
C ASN A 131 15.42 -5.88 -5.28
N GLY A 132 14.59 -5.09 -4.60
CA GLY A 132 14.98 -3.81 -4.02
C GLY A 132 16.11 -3.95 -2.99
N LEU A 133 15.97 -4.87 -2.04
CA LEU A 133 17.01 -5.18 -1.05
C LEU A 133 18.29 -5.69 -1.70
N ARG A 134 18.18 -6.53 -2.75
CA ARG A 134 19.34 -7.00 -3.51
C ARG A 134 20.10 -5.85 -4.18
N ASN A 135 19.37 -4.89 -4.76
CA ASN A 135 19.96 -3.71 -5.40
C ASN A 135 20.62 -2.78 -4.37
N PHE A 136 20.04 -2.61 -3.18
CA PHE A 136 20.70 -1.89 -2.08
C PHE A 136 21.98 -2.57 -1.62
N ALA A 137 21.99 -3.89 -1.47
CA ALA A 137 23.19 -4.65 -1.10
C ALA A 137 24.32 -4.51 -2.13
N TYR A 138 24.01 -4.52 -3.43
CA TYR A 138 25.01 -4.23 -4.47
C TYR A 138 25.56 -2.80 -4.35
N LEU A 139 24.70 -1.81 -4.12
CA LEU A 139 25.11 -0.41 -3.99
C LEU A 139 26.01 -0.17 -2.76
N GLU A 140 25.76 -0.87 -1.64
CA GLU A 140 26.67 -0.85 -0.48
C GLU A 140 28.03 -1.49 -0.80
N ILE A 141 28.06 -2.61 -1.52
CA ILE A 141 29.28 -3.27 -1.98
C ILE A 141 30.08 -2.36 -2.91
N ASP A 142 29.44 -1.71 -3.88
CA ASP A 142 30.09 -0.79 -4.82
C ASP A 142 30.71 0.42 -4.10
N ILE A 143 29.99 1.01 -3.13
CA ILE A 143 30.52 2.09 -2.27
C ILE A 143 31.74 1.60 -1.48
N PHE A 144 31.69 0.38 -0.93
CA PHE A 144 32.80 -0.20 -0.16
C PHE A 144 34.03 -0.46 -1.05
N ILE A 145 33.83 -0.96 -2.27
CA ILE A 145 34.91 -1.16 -3.27
C ILE A 145 35.55 0.18 -3.64
N ILE A 146 34.74 1.20 -3.94
CA ILE A 146 35.25 2.56 -4.25
C ILE A 146 36.05 3.11 -3.06
N TYR A 147 35.52 3.03 -1.84
CA TYR A 147 36.23 3.45 -0.62
C TYR A 147 37.57 2.71 -0.44
N PHE A 148 37.60 1.40 -0.68
CA PHE A 148 38.80 0.59 -0.61
C PHE A 148 39.83 1.02 -1.66
N ILE A 149 39.42 1.27 -2.91
CA ILE A 149 40.30 1.73 -3.99
C ILE A 149 40.94 3.08 -3.65
N LEU A 150 40.14 4.05 -3.19
CA LEU A 150 40.59 5.37 -2.76
C LEU A 150 41.63 5.27 -1.61
N ARG A 151 41.37 4.39 -0.63
CA ARG A 151 42.22 4.21 0.55
C ARG A 151 43.51 3.46 0.26
N CYS A 152 43.47 2.42 -0.57
CA CYS A 152 44.59 1.50 -0.78
C CYS A 152 45.49 1.89 -1.95
N PHE A 153 44.98 2.47 -3.03
CA PHE A 153 45.78 2.82 -4.21
C PHE A 153 46.06 4.32 -4.30
N ILE A 154 45.03 5.16 -4.17
CA ILE A 154 45.22 6.61 -4.39
C ILE A 154 46.04 7.23 -3.25
N LYS A 155 45.78 6.88 -1.98
CA LYS A 155 46.50 7.46 -0.84
C LYS A 155 48.03 7.19 -0.86
N PRO A 156 48.54 5.98 -1.16
CA PRO A 156 49.98 5.76 -1.34
C PRO A 156 50.56 6.48 -2.55
N ILE A 157 49.85 6.52 -3.69
CA ILE A 157 50.30 7.25 -4.90
C ILE A 157 50.46 8.73 -4.60
N ILE A 158 49.47 9.37 -3.94
CA ILE A 158 49.56 10.77 -3.50
C ILE A 158 50.78 10.95 -2.58
N LYS A 159 50.96 10.08 -1.57
CA LYS A 159 52.13 10.16 -0.65
C LYS A 159 53.46 10.05 -1.40
N TYR A 160 53.55 9.20 -2.42
CA TYR A 160 54.74 9.02 -3.25
C TYR A 160 55.02 10.23 -4.14
N ILE A 161 54.01 10.78 -4.81
CA ILE A 161 54.11 12.02 -5.61
C ILE A 161 54.54 13.19 -4.71
N PHE A 162 53.97 13.34 -3.51
CA PHE A 162 54.40 14.35 -2.55
C PHE A 162 55.87 14.20 -2.15
N LYS A 163 56.33 12.96 -1.91
CA LYS A 163 57.74 12.68 -1.58
C LYS A 163 58.69 13.11 -2.69
N ILE A 164 58.45 12.67 -3.94
CA ILE A 164 59.28 13.07 -5.10
C ILE A 164 59.28 14.59 -5.29
N THR A 165 58.12 15.22 -5.16
CA THR A 165 57.99 16.66 -5.40
C THR A 165 58.67 17.49 -4.30
N PHE A 166 58.69 16.99 -3.06
CA PHE A 166 59.44 17.58 -1.96
C PHE A 166 60.96 17.43 -2.17
N GLU A 167 61.44 16.24 -2.52
CA GLU A 167 62.87 15.98 -2.78
C GLU A 167 63.43 16.81 -3.95
N ARG A 168 62.60 17.10 -4.97
CA ARG A 168 62.98 18.00 -6.08
C ARG A 168 62.98 19.49 -5.72
N LYS A 169 62.34 19.91 -4.62
CA LYS A 169 62.19 21.33 -4.25
C LYS A 169 63.17 21.79 -3.17
N ASN A 170 64.47 21.69 -3.47
CA ASN A 170 65.51 22.30 -2.64
C ASN A 170 65.77 23.80 -2.99
N LYS A 171 64.79 24.49 -3.57
CA LYS A 171 64.73 25.96 -3.79
C LYS A 171 63.26 26.40 -4.04
N LYS A 172 62.77 27.37 -3.24
CA LYS A 172 61.38 27.94 -3.21
C LYS A 172 60.26 26.97 -2.78
N SER A 173 59.96 26.95 -1.47
CA SER A 173 59.12 25.96 -0.78
C SER A 173 57.65 26.35 -0.48
N GLU A 174 57.26 27.62 -0.48
CA GLU A 174 55.96 28.03 0.12
C GLU A 174 54.71 27.60 -0.65
N PHE A 175 54.75 27.59 -1.98
CA PHE A 175 53.53 27.39 -2.81
C PHE A 175 52.90 25.98 -2.73
N PHE A 176 53.61 24.98 -2.20
CA PHE A 176 53.12 23.58 -2.18
C PHE A 176 52.36 23.18 -0.91
N LEU A 177 52.53 23.92 0.19
CA LEU A 177 51.77 23.69 1.43
C LEU A 177 50.29 24.05 1.28
N PHE A 178 49.98 25.04 0.45
CA PHE A 178 48.62 25.53 0.25
C PHE A 178 47.71 24.49 -0.44
N ILE A 179 48.19 23.87 -1.52
CA ILE A 179 47.42 22.87 -2.30
C ILE A 179 47.16 21.60 -1.48
N SER A 180 48.10 21.19 -0.62
CA SER A 180 47.92 19.99 0.23
C SER A 180 46.87 20.18 1.32
N TYR A 181 46.71 21.42 1.82
CA TYR A 181 45.74 21.75 2.87
C TYR A 181 44.31 21.80 2.34
N GLU A 182 44.09 22.43 1.17
CA GLU A 182 42.79 22.45 0.47
C GLU A 182 42.29 21.05 0.10
N ALA A 183 43.18 20.18 -0.39
CA ALA A 183 42.85 18.78 -0.67
C ALA A 183 42.46 17.98 0.59
N LEU A 184 43.03 18.32 1.74
CA LEU A 184 42.70 17.69 3.02
C LEU A 184 41.35 18.19 3.58
N LEU A 185 41.06 19.48 3.38
CA LEU A 185 39.80 20.12 3.78
C LEU A 185 38.61 19.61 2.96
N THR A 186 38.76 19.49 1.64
CA THR A 186 37.74 18.90 0.75
C THR A 186 37.46 17.43 1.10
N MET A 187 38.49 16.61 1.36
CA MET A 187 38.26 15.25 1.88
C MET A 187 37.50 15.24 3.22
N LYS A 188 37.82 16.14 4.16
CA LYS A 188 37.11 16.25 5.44
C LYS A 188 35.63 16.63 5.27
N PHE A 189 35.31 17.46 4.27
CA PHE A 189 33.93 17.84 3.97
C PHE A 189 33.13 16.69 3.35
N ILE A 190 33.74 15.91 2.46
CA ILE A 190 33.10 14.79 1.76
C ILE A 190 32.88 13.57 2.68
N LEU A 191 33.75 13.34 3.66
CA LEU A 191 33.64 12.21 4.61
C LEU A 191 32.73 12.46 5.80
N LYS A 192 32.33 13.71 6.08
CA LYS A 192 31.51 14.05 7.26
C LYS A 192 30.05 13.53 7.19
N PRO A 193 29.36 13.46 6.03
CA PRO A 193 28.00 12.93 5.93
C PRO A 193 27.90 11.39 6.03
N LEU A 194 29.02 10.66 5.97
CA LEU A 194 29.07 9.19 5.93
C LEU A 194 29.08 8.52 7.32
N LEU A 195 29.09 9.29 8.41
CA LEU A 195 29.05 8.76 9.77
C LEU A 195 27.61 8.45 10.20
N PHE A 196 27.22 7.21 9.89
CA PHE A 196 25.94 6.52 10.09
C PHE A 196 25.40 6.41 11.54
N LEU A 197 25.57 7.42 12.40
CA LEU A 197 25.23 7.32 13.83
C LEU A 197 23.74 7.62 14.15
N ASP A 198 23.13 8.59 13.49
CA ASP A 198 21.80 9.09 13.88
C ASP A 198 20.65 8.14 13.45
N ILE A 199 20.78 7.47 12.31
CA ILE A 199 19.76 6.54 11.77
C ILE A 199 19.59 5.31 12.68
N VAL A 200 20.68 4.79 13.25
CA VAL A 200 20.67 3.59 14.11
C VAL A 200 20.06 3.89 15.49
N ILE A 201 20.22 5.11 15.99
CA ILE A 201 19.68 5.54 17.29
C ILE A 201 18.15 5.69 17.22
N CYS A 202 17.61 6.27 16.13
CA CYS A 202 16.17 6.36 15.90
C CYS A 202 15.49 4.98 15.86
N LEU A 203 16.06 4.02 15.12
CA LEU A 203 15.49 2.67 14.99
C LEU A 203 15.41 1.90 16.33
N LYS A 204 16.40 2.04 17.21
CA LYS A 204 16.37 1.38 18.54
C LYS A 204 15.33 1.96 19.49
N SER A 205 14.99 3.25 19.36
CA SER A 205 13.99 3.90 20.22
C SER A 205 12.56 3.48 19.84
N ALA A 206 12.27 3.41 18.53
CA ALA A 206 10.95 3.06 18.01
C ALA A 206 10.49 1.63 18.34
N VAL A 207 11.41 0.67 18.44
CA VAL A 207 11.10 -0.75 18.71
C VAL A 207 10.76 -1.01 20.18
N LYS A 208 11.19 -0.15 21.12
CA LYS A 208 11.12 -0.43 22.57
C LYS A 208 9.80 0.00 23.24
N GLN A 209 8.93 0.75 22.56
CA GLN A 209 7.72 1.35 23.17
C GLN A 209 6.42 0.54 22.99
N THR A 210 6.43 -0.57 22.25
CA THR A 210 5.20 -1.10 21.61
C THR A 210 4.60 -2.37 22.26
N LEU A 211 4.84 -2.63 23.55
CA LEU A 211 4.27 -3.80 24.25
C LEU A 211 3.87 -3.50 25.71
N LYS A 212 2.56 -3.31 25.96
CA LYS A 212 1.88 -3.69 27.22
C LYS A 212 0.35 -3.58 27.15
N ASN A 213 -0.29 -4.76 27.09
CA ASN A 213 -1.54 -5.22 27.70
C ASN A 213 -2.90 -4.51 27.45
N ILE A 214 -3.97 -5.30 27.63
CA ILE A 214 -5.38 -5.08 27.22
C ILE A 214 -6.29 -5.44 28.41
N GLU A 215 -7.42 -4.73 28.60
CA GLU A 215 -8.72 -5.32 29.01
C GLU A 215 -9.92 -4.45 28.56
N ILE A 216 -11.17 -4.95 28.70
CA ILE A 216 -12.25 -4.83 27.69
C ILE A 216 -13.60 -4.31 28.25
N ILE A 217 -14.50 -3.76 27.40
CA ILE A 217 -16.01 -3.87 27.37
C ILE A 217 -16.57 -3.28 26.02
N PHE A 218 -17.74 -3.73 25.50
CA PHE A 218 -18.11 -3.81 24.04
C PHE A 218 -19.37 -3.06 23.51
N VAL A 219 -19.43 -2.83 22.16
CA VAL A 219 -20.53 -3.03 21.13
C VAL A 219 -19.89 -3.03 19.69
N ASP A 220 -20.62 -3.11 18.53
CA ASP A 220 -20.07 -3.07 17.11
C ASP A 220 -20.44 -1.89 16.07
N ASP A 221 -19.47 -1.31 15.27
CA ASP A 221 -19.53 -0.13 14.28
C ASP A 221 -18.54 -0.27 13.06
N ILE A 222 -17.29 -0.68 13.28
CA ILE A 222 -16.24 -0.97 12.25
C ILE A 222 -16.35 -2.43 11.84
N ILE A 223 -15.98 -2.79 10.61
CA ILE A 223 -15.78 -4.19 10.20
C ILE A 223 -14.31 -4.43 9.82
N THR A 224 -13.70 -5.46 10.41
CA THR A 224 -12.35 -5.95 10.07
C THR A 224 -12.40 -7.38 9.55
N VAL A 225 -11.62 -7.70 8.51
CA VAL A 225 -11.66 -8.99 7.80
C VAL A 225 -10.29 -9.66 7.70
N GLU A 226 -10.27 -10.99 7.70
CA GLU A 226 -9.12 -11.80 7.24
C GLU A 226 -9.46 -12.50 5.91
N TYR A 227 -8.47 -12.62 5.03
CA TYR A 227 -8.66 -13.14 3.66
C TYR A 227 -8.55 -14.67 3.60
N ALA A 228 -9.62 -15.34 3.13
CA ALA A 228 -9.65 -16.80 2.91
C ALA A 228 -9.92 -17.17 1.44
N ARG A 229 -9.40 -18.33 0.99
CA ARG A 229 -9.72 -18.94 -0.32
C ARG A 229 -10.71 -20.11 -0.15
N GLY A 230 -11.83 -20.07 -0.88
CA GLY A 230 -12.88 -21.13 -0.87
C GLY A 230 -13.83 -21.02 -2.06
N THR A 231 -14.83 -21.92 -2.18
CA THR A 231 -15.89 -21.83 -3.21
C THR A 231 -17.30 -22.06 -2.66
N ASN A 232 -18.33 -21.44 -3.28
CA ASN A 232 -19.72 -21.47 -2.83
C ASN A 232 -20.42 -22.83 -3.03
N LYS A 233 -19.69 -23.82 -3.53
CA LYS A 233 -20.13 -25.22 -3.69
C LYS A 233 -19.24 -26.20 -2.90
N SER A 234 -18.33 -25.71 -2.06
CA SER A 234 -17.39 -26.56 -1.30
C SER A 234 -17.39 -26.20 0.18
N ASN A 235 -17.73 -27.16 1.04
CA ASN A 235 -17.63 -27.04 2.50
C ASN A 235 -16.17 -26.99 3.01
N GLY A 236 -15.18 -26.99 2.11
CA GLY A 236 -13.76 -26.88 2.41
C GLY A 236 -13.19 -25.54 1.97
N TYR A 237 -12.49 -24.88 2.87
CA TYR A 237 -11.65 -23.71 2.62
C TYR A 237 -10.24 -23.97 3.14
N VAL A 238 -9.23 -23.32 2.55
CA VAL A 238 -7.84 -23.43 3.03
C VAL A 238 -7.49 -22.12 3.74
N ASN A 239 -7.35 -22.19 5.06
CA ASN A 239 -6.87 -21.07 5.85
C ASN A 239 -5.42 -20.74 5.45
N LEU A 240 -5.24 -19.60 4.79
CA LEU A 240 -3.93 -19.01 4.60
C LEU A 240 -3.46 -18.48 5.96
N LYS A 241 -2.60 -19.26 6.64
CA LYS A 241 -1.90 -18.79 7.85
C LYS A 241 -0.96 -17.64 7.48
N HIS A 242 -1.49 -16.42 7.38
CA HIS A 242 -0.68 -15.22 7.28
C HIS A 242 0.19 -15.12 8.54
N LYS A 243 1.52 -15.14 8.36
CA LYS A 243 2.41 -14.64 9.40
C LYS A 243 2.08 -13.17 9.59
N LYS A 244 1.91 -12.72 10.84
CA LYS A 244 1.68 -11.30 11.14
C LYS A 244 2.72 -10.43 10.45
N HIS A 245 2.34 -9.77 9.37
CA HIS A 245 3.19 -8.83 8.67
C HIS A 245 3.27 -7.56 9.53
N TYR A 246 4.37 -7.42 10.27
CA TYR A 246 4.63 -6.20 11.04
C TYR A 246 4.69 -5.00 10.07
N GLY A 247 3.68 -4.13 10.16
CA GLY A 247 3.58 -2.92 9.34
C GLY A 247 2.79 -3.05 8.04
N SER A 248 2.02 -4.12 7.80
CA SER A 248 0.99 -4.09 6.74
C SER A 248 -0.31 -3.47 7.25
N ILE A 249 -1.00 -2.77 6.36
CA ILE A 249 -2.34 -2.22 6.60
C ILE A 249 -3.32 -3.40 6.75
N TYR A 250 -4.20 -3.34 7.73
CA TYR A 250 -5.36 -4.25 7.82
C TYR A 250 -6.53 -3.57 7.13
N ASP A 251 -6.99 -4.10 6.00
CA ASP A 251 -8.19 -3.60 5.32
C ASP A 251 -9.39 -3.58 6.29
N SER A 252 -10.07 -2.44 6.35
CA SER A 252 -11.11 -2.15 7.35
C SER A 252 -12.21 -1.32 6.72
N ILE A 253 -13.46 -1.75 6.88
CA ILE A 253 -14.62 -1.06 6.33
C ILE A 253 -15.22 -0.17 7.43
N TRP A 254 -15.52 1.08 7.07
CA TRP A 254 -16.01 2.12 7.99
C TRP A 254 -17.40 2.58 7.55
N ARG A 255 -18.37 2.68 8.48
CA ARG A 255 -19.66 3.32 8.17
C ARG A 255 -19.43 4.82 7.89
N ARG A 256 -19.83 5.30 6.71
CA ARG A 256 -19.74 6.72 6.30
C ARG A 256 -20.44 7.65 7.30
N GLU A 257 -21.58 7.22 7.83
CA GLU A 257 -22.33 7.95 8.86
C GLU A 257 -21.50 8.16 10.15
N PHE A 258 -20.84 7.11 10.66
CA PHE A 258 -19.96 7.22 11.83
C PHE A 258 -18.84 8.25 11.60
N LEU A 259 -18.20 8.24 10.42
CA LEU A 259 -17.14 9.19 10.08
C LEU A 259 -17.67 10.64 9.99
N ASN A 260 -18.90 10.82 9.50
CA ASN A 260 -19.54 12.13 9.37
C ASN A 260 -19.99 12.68 10.73
N ASN A 261 -20.68 11.88 11.55
CA ASN A 261 -21.22 12.30 12.84
C ASN A 261 -20.11 12.73 13.82
N HIS A 262 -18.91 12.19 13.68
CA HIS A 262 -17.73 12.52 14.49
C HIS A 262 -16.74 13.47 13.79
N ASN A 263 -17.08 13.97 12.59
CA ASN A 263 -16.23 14.81 11.73
C ASN A 263 -14.79 14.27 11.57
N VAL A 264 -14.65 12.95 11.43
CA VAL A 264 -13.34 12.32 11.18
C VAL A 264 -13.10 12.28 9.68
N ARG A 265 -11.91 12.74 9.27
CA ARG A 265 -11.47 12.81 7.89
C ARG A 265 -10.07 12.24 7.77
N PHE A 266 -9.80 11.54 6.68
CA PHE A 266 -8.44 11.13 6.36
C PHE A 266 -7.65 12.40 5.97
N ASN A 267 -6.55 12.69 6.67
CA ASN A 267 -5.74 13.86 6.36
C ASN A 267 -4.81 13.53 5.18
N GLU A 268 -5.13 14.08 4.00
CA GLU A 268 -4.38 13.81 2.76
C GLU A 268 -3.01 14.50 2.70
N GLU A 269 -2.80 15.58 3.46
CA GLU A 269 -1.61 16.44 3.38
C GLU A 269 -0.36 15.86 4.07
N ARG A 270 -0.52 15.07 5.14
CA ARG A 270 0.61 14.38 5.80
C ARG A 270 1.13 13.22 4.96
N TRP A 271 2.37 12.76 5.18
CA TRP A 271 2.98 11.70 4.36
C TRP A 271 3.19 10.37 5.09
N GLU A 272 3.40 10.36 6.41
CA GLU A 272 3.67 9.14 7.20
C GLU A 272 2.65 8.91 8.31
N GLY A 273 2.32 7.64 8.57
CA GLY A 273 1.43 7.21 9.68
C GLY A 273 -0.02 7.74 9.61
N LYS A 274 -0.48 8.15 8.42
CA LYS A 274 -1.79 8.75 8.17
C LYS A 274 -2.93 7.80 8.55
N ASP A 275 -2.78 6.53 8.19
CA ASP A 275 -3.68 5.43 8.50
C ASP A 275 -3.74 5.14 10.01
N VAL A 276 -2.59 5.06 10.69
CA VAL A 276 -2.50 4.84 12.14
C VAL A 276 -3.14 6.00 12.88
N ARG A 277 -2.94 7.23 12.40
CA ARG A 277 -3.53 8.43 13.01
C ARG A 277 -5.02 8.55 12.72
N PHE A 278 -5.47 8.34 11.49
CA PHE A 278 -6.90 8.26 11.12
C PHE A 278 -7.61 7.20 11.96
N ARG A 279 -7.04 5.99 12.06
CA ARG A 279 -7.56 4.93 12.95
C ARG A 279 -7.59 5.39 14.40
N LYS A 280 -6.52 5.98 14.94
CA LYS A 280 -6.53 6.55 16.31
C LYS A 280 -7.61 7.62 16.49
N ASP A 281 -7.79 8.50 15.50
CA ASP A 281 -8.74 9.59 15.53
C ASP A 281 -10.18 9.05 15.47
N CYS A 282 -10.47 8.04 14.64
CA CYS A 282 -11.70 7.27 14.71
C CYS A 282 -11.85 6.57 16.07
N TYR A 283 -10.87 5.79 16.52
CA TYR A 283 -10.91 4.98 17.74
C TYR A 283 -11.14 5.80 19.03
N LYS A 284 -10.85 7.11 19.03
CA LYS A 284 -11.21 8.03 20.14
C LYS A 284 -12.71 8.06 20.42
N PHE A 285 -13.54 7.98 19.38
CA PHE A 285 -15.00 8.01 19.51
C PHE A 285 -15.57 6.67 19.97
N LYS A 286 -14.70 5.72 20.35
CA LYS A 286 -15.03 4.33 20.67
C LYS A 286 -15.97 3.73 19.62
N PRO A 287 -15.59 3.80 18.33
CA PRO A 287 -16.25 3.03 17.31
C PRO A 287 -16.23 1.61 17.82
N LYS A 288 -17.44 1.15 17.96
CA LYS A 288 -17.77 -0.21 18.21
C LYS A 288 -17.06 -1.11 17.12
N VAL A 289 -16.70 -2.41 17.31
CA VAL A 289 -15.86 -3.15 16.31
C VAL A 289 -16.28 -4.62 16.02
N LEU A 290 -17.00 -4.83 14.92
CA LEU A 290 -17.37 -6.17 14.44
C LEU A 290 -16.17 -6.90 13.84
N LYS A 291 -15.65 -7.85 14.62
CA LYS A 291 -14.63 -8.81 14.17
C LYS A 291 -15.32 -10.05 13.63
N LEU A 292 -15.38 -10.14 12.31
CA LEU A 292 -15.86 -11.36 11.66
C LEU A 292 -14.85 -12.48 11.89
N SER A 293 -15.35 -13.64 12.30
CA SER A 293 -14.54 -14.85 12.39
C SER A 293 -14.04 -15.26 11.01
N ASP A 294 -12.91 -15.99 10.97
CA ASP A 294 -12.27 -16.56 9.78
C ASP A 294 -13.23 -17.38 8.87
N GLN A 295 -14.42 -17.72 9.38
CA GLN A 295 -15.49 -18.43 8.67
C GLN A 295 -16.34 -17.53 7.75
N GLY A 296 -15.78 -16.43 7.21
CA GLY A 296 -16.29 -15.75 6.02
C GLY A 296 -16.32 -14.22 6.12
N ILE A 297 -15.39 -13.59 5.39
CA ILE A 297 -15.74 -12.86 4.15
C ILE A 297 -14.88 -13.44 3.03
N TYR A 298 -15.50 -14.08 2.03
CA TYR A 298 -14.76 -14.83 0.99
C TYR A 298 -14.36 -13.95 -0.20
N TYR A 299 -13.05 -13.79 -0.41
CA TYR A 299 -12.51 -13.13 -1.60
C TYR A 299 -12.04 -14.15 -2.63
N TYR A 300 -12.79 -14.25 -3.73
CA TYR A 300 -12.48 -15.16 -4.83
C TYR A 300 -11.43 -14.55 -5.75
N TYR A 301 -10.22 -15.12 -5.72
CA TYR A 301 -9.19 -14.91 -6.73
C TYR A 301 -8.83 -16.26 -7.35
N ASN A 302 -9.20 -16.45 -8.61
CA ASN A 302 -8.75 -17.58 -9.43
C ASN A 302 -7.53 -17.10 -10.22
N MET A 303 -6.45 -17.90 -10.19
CA MET A 303 -5.34 -17.80 -11.14
C MET A 303 -5.63 -18.74 -12.33
#